data_AF-A0A954LMV0-F1
#
_entry.id   AF-A0A954LMV0-F1
#
_cell.length_a   1.000
_cell.length_b   1.000
_cell.length_c   1.000
_cell.angle_alpha   90.00
_cell.angle_beta   90.00
_cell.angle_gamma   90.00
#
_symmetry.space_group_name_H-M   'P 1'
#
loop_
_entity.id
_entity.type
_entity.pdbx_description
1 polymer ?
#
loop_
_entity_poly.entity_id
_entity_poly.type
_entity_poly.pdbx_seq_one_letter_code
_entity_poly.pdbx_strand_id
1 'polypeptide(L)'
;MELRVETLKCSSCGAMVEARDNALSVLCEQCGEPVPVGDHSAQPERDYSLVGSLARLYCRVLMVLIIYILSTGPMYWLIFAGYQASGSSFLANLYFPIVWACEQSDLICTWFDWYVGLWVY
;
A
#
# COMPACT_ATOMS: atom_id res chain seq x y z
N MET A 1 22.91 5.11 40.81
CA MET A 1 22.75 4.24 39.63
C MET A 1 22.86 2.82 40.14
N GLU A 2 21.73 2.18 40.42
CA GLU A 2 21.68 0.77 40.82
C GLU A 2 21.82 -0.07 39.54
N LEU A 3 22.82 -0.95 39.49
CA LEU A 3 23.01 -1.90 38.40
C LEU A 3 21.96 -3.00 38.59
N ARG A 4 21.10 -3.24 37.59
CA ARG A 4 20.21 -4.40 37.61
C ARG A 4 21.05 -5.59 37.13
N VAL A 5 20.81 -6.74 37.76
CA VAL A 5 21.52 -7.99 37.46
C VAL A 5 20.45 -8.96 37.05
N GLU A 6 20.52 -9.45 35.82
CA GLU A 6 19.59 -10.46 35.30
C GLU A 6 20.25 -11.83 35.41
N THR A 7 19.52 -12.78 36.01
CA THR A 7 19.98 -14.17 36.11
C THR A 7 19.42 -14.95 34.92
N LEU A 8 20.32 -15.38 34.03
CA LEU A 8 20.00 -16.15 32.84
C LEU A 8 20.40 -17.60 33.04
N LYS A 9 19.60 -18.53 32.54
CA LYS A 9 19.93 -19.96 32.57
C LYS A 9 20.63 -20.36 31.28
N CYS A 10 21.81 -20.95 31.36
CA CYS A 10 22.50 -21.51 30.21
C CYS A 10 21.71 -22.71 29.65
N SER A 11 21.47 -22.73 28.34
CA SER A 11 20.70 -23.79 27.66
C SER A 11 21.44 -25.14 27.62
N SER A 12 22.77 -25.12 27.66
CA SER A 12 23.61 -26.31 27.48
C SER A 12 23.88 -27.04 28.80
N CYS A 13 24.32 -26.32 29.83
CA CYS A 13 24.69 -26.90 31.12
C CYS A 13 23.65 -26.64 32.23
N GLY A 14 22.67 -25.77 32.00
CA GLY A 14 21.65 -25.41 32.99
C GLY A 14 22.14 -24.52 34.14
N ALA A 15 23.41 -24.10 34.14
CA ALA A 15 23.97 -23.21 35.14
C ALA A 15 23.34 -21.80 35.04
N MET A 16 23.24 -21.13 36.20
CA MET A 16 22.78 -19.74 36.28
C MET A 16 23.96 -18.81 36.03
N VAL A 17 23.78 -17.84 35.15
CA VAL A 17 24.78 -16.86 34.75
C VAL A 17 24.23 -15.47 35.03
N GLU A 18 25.00 -14.63 35.72
CA GLU A 18 24.63 -13.24 35.97
C GLU A 18 25.07 -12.36 34.80
N ALA A 19 24.10 -11.78 34.10
CA ALA A 19 24.36 -10.76 33.10
C ALA A 19 24.22 -9.36 33.72
N ARG A 20 25.18 -8.50 33.39
CA ARG A 20 25.05 -7.05 33.62
C ARG A 20 24.33 -6.43 32.42
N ASP A 21 23.50 -5.42 32.67
CA ASP A 21 22.59 -4.74 31.72
C ASP A 21 23.20 -4.10 30.46
N ASN A 22 24.43 -4.45 30.06
CA ASN A 22 25.09 -3.85 28.90
C ASN A 22 25.99 -4.85 28.14
N ALA A 23 25.93 -6.14 28.49
CA ALA A 23 26.70 -7.19 27.83
C ALA A 23 25.84 -7.84 26.73
N LEU A 24 26.29 -7.76 25.48
CA LEU A 24 25.60 -8.38 24.32
C LEU A 24 25.63 -9.92 24.37
N SER A 25 26.61 -10.48 25.08
CA SER A 25 26.74 -11.91 25.35
C SER A 25 27.57 -12.11 26.61
N VAL A 26 27.26 -13.14 27.38
CA VAL A 26 28.04 -13.54 28.57
C VAL A 26 28.48 -14.98 28.37
N LEU A 27 29.78 -15.25 28.55
CA LEU A 27 30.31 -16.61 28.49
C LEU A 27 29.90 -17.36 29.75
N CYS A 28 29.35 -18.56 29.59
CA CYS A 28 29.12 -19.44 30.74
C CYS A 28 30.46 -19.95 31.26
N GLU A 29 30.81 -19.70 32.52
CA GLU A 29 32.07 -20.18 33.10
C GLU A 29 32.16 -21.71 33.14
N GLN A 30 31.02 -22.41 33.14
CA GLN A 30 30.98 -23.87 33.27
C GLN A 30 31.27 -24.59 31.96
N CYS A 31 30.70 -24.13 30.85
CA CYS A 31 30.81 -24.79 29.54
C CYS A 31 31.55 -23.96 28.48
N GLY A 32 31.90 -22.70 28.80
CA GLY A 32 32.55 -21.79 27.87
C GLY A 32 31.68 -21.32 26.71
N GLU A 33 30.39 -21.68 26.67
CA GLU A 33 29.49 -21.28 25.60
C GLU A 33 28.94 -19.86 25.83
N PRO A 34 28.84 -19.03 24.78
CA PRO A 34 28.25 -17.71 24.87
C PRO A 34 26.74 -17.84 25.07
N VAL A 35 26.24 -17.30 26.19
CA VAL A 35 24.81 -17.14 26.47
C VAL A 35 24.39 -15.76 25.93
N PRO A 36 23.50 -15.70 24.93
CA PRO A 36 22.98 -14.42 24.46
C PRO A 36 22.12 -13.80 25.56
N VAL A 37 22.51 -12.61 26.01
CA VAL A 37 21.69 -11.77 26.89
C VAL A 37 20.66 -11.14 25.96
N GLY A 38 19.48 -11.73 25.95
CA GLY A 38 18.50 -11.46 24.91
C GLY A 38 18.00 -10.03 24.94
N ASP A 39 18.54 -9.19 24.06
CA ASP A 39 17.71 -8.21 23.36
C ASP A 39 17.00 -8.94 22.22
N HIS A 40 16.09 -9.84 22.59
CA HIS A 40 14.88 -10.00 21.78
C HIS A 40 14.07 -8.72 21.97
N SER A 41 14.59 -7.62 21.40
CA SER A 41 13.76 -6.59 20.83
C SER A 41 12.71 -7.35 20.05
N ALA A 42 11.53 -7.47 20.67
CA ALA A 42 10.33 -7.93 20.05
C ALA A 42 10.13 -6.98 18.88
N GLN A 43 10.73 -7.31 17.73
CA GLN A 43 10.29 -6.73 16.49
C GLN A 43 8.85 -7.22 16.39
N PRO A 44 7.85 -6.32 16.49
CA PRO A 44 6.53 -6.73 16.07
C PRO A 44 6.72 -7.19 14.63
N GLU A 45 6.45 -8.46 14.34
CA GLU A 45 6.14 -8.94 12.99
C GLU A 45 4.90 -8.15 12.54
N ARG A 46 5.12 -6.89 12.15
CA ARG A 46 4.08 -6.06 11.60
C ARG A 46 3.90 -6.57 10.18
N ASP A 47 2.67 -6.94 9.86
CA ASP A 47 2.20 -7.31 8.53
C ASP A 47 2.31 -6.13 7.54
N TYR A 48 3.52 -5.66 7.24
CA TYR A 48 3.77 -4.60 6.27
C TYR A 48 3.49 -5.04 4.82
N SER A 49 3.34 -6.35 4.58
CA SER A 49 3.20 -6.92 3.24
C SER A 49 1.84 -6.62 2.61
N LEU A 50 0.75 -6.67 3.40
CA LEU A 50 -0.61 -6.41 2.94
C LEU A 50 -0.84 -4.92 2.69
N VAL A 51 -0.46 -4.06 3.64
CA VAL A 51 -0.61 -2.60 3.51
C VAL A 51 0.18 -2.08 2.30
N GLY A 52 1.42 -2.53 2.12
CA GLY A 52 2.24 -2.14 0.97
C GLY A 52 1.70 -2.67 -0.36
N SER A 53 1.06 -3.84 -0.37
CA SER A 53 0.45 -4.41 -1.59
C SER A 53 -0.86 -3.69 -1.95
N LEU A 54 -1.69 -3.36 -0.97
CA LEU A 54 -2.90 -2.56 -1.16
C LEU A 54 -2.59 -1.14 -1.63
N ALA A 55 -1.57 -0.49 -1.05
CA ALA A 55 -1.14 0.84 -1.49
C ALA A 55 -0.68 0.84 -2.95
N ARG A 56 0.12 -0.17 -3.36
CA ARG A 56 0.54 -0.32 -4.75
C ARG A 56 -0.62 -0.60 -5.70
N LEU A 57 -1.58 -1.43 -5.29
CA LEU A 57 -2.79 -1.68 -6.06
C LEU A 57 -3.61 -0.40 -6.23
N TYR A 58 -3.80 0.36 -5.16
CA TYR A 58 -4.52 1.63 -5.16
C TYR A 58 -3.89 2.64 -6.14
N CYS A 59 -2.57 2.84 -6.06
CA CYS A 59 -1.86 3.74 -6.98
C CYS A 59 -2.02 3.32 -8.45
N ARG A 60 -2.00 2.01 -8.74
CA ARG A 60 -2.21 1.50 -10.11
C ARG A 60 -3.63 1.76 -10.59
N VAL A 61 -4.64 1.46 -9.77
CA VAL A 61 -6.04 1.72 -10.10
C VAL A 61 -6.27 3.21 -10.35
N LEU A 62 -5.70 4.07 -9.51
CA LEU A 62 -5.81 5.51 -9.65
C LEU A 62 -5.15 6.01 -10.94
N MET A 63 -3.97 5.50 -11.30
CA MET A 63 -3.34 5.82 -12.59
C MET A 63 -4.20 5.39 -13.77
N VAL A 64 -4.77 4.18 -13.74
CA VAL A 64 -5.67 3.70 -14.80
C VAL A 64 -6.91 4.58 -14.90
N LEU A 65 -7.49 4.99 -13.77
CA LEU A 65 -8.66 5.86 -13.74
C LEU A 65 -8.37 7.26 -14.30
N ILE A 66 -7.21 7.83 -13.96
CA ILE A 66 -6.75 9.10 -14.55
C ILE A 66 -6.59 8.95 -16.06
N ILE A 67 -5.87 7.93 -16.52
CA ILE A 67 -5.66 7.69 -17.96
C ILE A 67 -7.00 7.49 -18.67
N TYR A 68 -7.93 6.77 -18.04
CA TYR A 68 -9.28 6.54 -18.56
C TYR A 68 -10.06 7.86 -18.74
N ILE A 69 -10.07 8.75 -17.74
CA ILE A 69 -10.69 10.08 -17.86
C ILE A 69 -9.96 10.92 -18.92
N LEU A 70 -8.62 10.89 -18.95
CA LEU A 70 -7.85 11.66 -19.93
C LEU A 70 -8.02 11.13 -21.37
N SER A 71 -8.40 9.87 -21.54
CA SER A 71 -8.62 9.28 -22.85
C SER A 71 -9.95 9.67 -23.48
N THR A 72 -10.91 10.22 -22.71
CA THR A 72 -12.20 10.66 -23.25
C THR A 72 -12.06 11.85 -24.21
N GLY A 73 -11.08 12.73 -23.99
CA GLY A 73 -10.81 13.88 -24.85
C GLY A 73 -10.55 13.50 -26.31
N PRO A 74 -9.45 12.79 -26.62
CA PRO A 74 -9.14 12.40 -28.00
C PRO A 74 -10.15 11.41 -28.59
N MET A 75 -10.85 10.63 -27.74
CA MET A 75 -11.87 9.66 -28.18
C MET A 75 -13.29 10.24 -28.23
N TYR A 76 -13.48 11.53 -27.90
CA TYR A 76 -14.80 12.12 -27.74
C TYR A 76 -15.70 11.91 -28.96
N TRP A 77 -15.18 12.17 -30.16
CA TRP A 77 -15.93 12.01 -31.41
C TRP A 77 -16.34 10.55 -31.68
N LEU A 78 -15.51 9.57 -31.33
CA LEU A 78 -15.86 8.14 -31.51
C LEU A 78 -16.95 7.73 -30.51
N ILE A 79 -16.86 8.22 -29.27
CA ILE A 79 -17.88 7.98 -28.24
C ILE A 79 -19.22 8.59 -28.69
N PHE A 80 -19.20 9.86 -29.11
CA PHE A 80 -20.37 10.57 -29.60
C PHE A 80 -21.00 9.89 -30.82
N ALA A 81 -20.19 9.48 -31.79
CA ALA A 81 -20.65 8.71 -32.94
C ALA A 81 -21.28 7.38 -32.51
N GLY A 82 -20.74 6.69 -31.50
CA GLY A 82 -21.32 5.47 -30.95
C GLY A 82 -22.71 5.67 -30.34
N TYR A 83 -22.92 6.77 -29.63
CA TYR A 83 -24.24 7.12 -29.07
C TYR A 83 -25.26 7.53 -30.15
N GLN A 84 -24.84 8.26 -31.18
CA GLN A 84 -25.75 8.73 -32.23
C GLN A 84 -26.04 7.70 -33.33
N ALA A 85 -25.04 6.91 -33.74
CA ALA A 85 -25.13 6.08 -34.93
C ALA A 85 -25.77 4.70 -34.70
N SER A 86 -26.38 4.43 -33.53
CA SER A 86 -26.86 3.09 -33.15
C SER A 86 -25.79 1.98 -33.34
N GLY A 87 -24.51 2.34 -33.23
CA GLY A 87 -23.35 1.56 -33.69
C GLY A 87 -22.39 1.15 -32.56
N SER A 88 -21.96 -0.12 -32.60
CA SER A 88 -21.06 -0.84 -31.68
C SER A 88 -21.02 -0.32 -30.23
N SER A 89 -21.90 -0.87 -29.40
CA SER A 89 -22.16 -0.50 -28.00
C SER A 89 -20.97 -0.58 -27.04
N PHE A 90 -19.81 -1.12 -27.45
CA PHE A 90 -18.71 -1.34 -26.52
C PHE A 90 -18.11 -0.04 -26.00
N LEU A 91 -17.77 0.92 -26.88
CA LEU A 91 -17.21 2.21 -26.47
C LEU A 91 -18.24 3.04 -25.67
N ALA A 92 -19.50 3.06 -26.12
CA ALA A 92 -20.56 3.74 -25.38
C ALA A 92 -20.72 3.16 -23.96
N ASN A 93 -20.78 1.83 -23.82
CA ASN A 93 -20.87 1.15 -22.53
C ASN A 93 -19.62 1.34 -21.67
N LEU A 94 -18.43 1.36 -22.28
CA LEU A 94 -17.17 1.58 -21.57
C LEU A 94 -17.17 2.95 -20.89
N TYR A 95 -17.65 3.99 -21.60
CA TYR A 95 -17.71 5.36 -21.11
C TYR A 95 -19.01 5.76 -20.40
N PHE A 96 -20.00 4.85 -20.35
CA PHE A 96 -21.28 5.06 -19.67
C PHE A 96 -21.15 5.48 -18.20
N PRO A 97 -20.22 4.94 -17.38
CA PRO A 97 -20.10 5.35 -15.99
C PRO A 97 -19.80 6.84 -15.81
N ILE A 98 -19.12 7.48 -16.77
CA ILE A 98 -18.86 8.92 -16.71
C ILE A 98 -20.14 9.70 -16.97
N VAL A 99 -20.93 9.29 -17.96
CA VAL A 99 -22.24 9.89 -18.25
C VAL A 99 -23.13 9.78 -17.02
N TRP A 100 -23.20 8.60 -16.42
CA TRP A 100 -23.95 8.37 -15.19
C TRP A 100 -23.43 9.25 -14.03
N ALA A 101 -22.12 9.44 -13.90
CA ALA A 101 -21.55 10.34 -12.88
C ALA A 101 -21.94 11.81 -13.11
N CYS A 102 -22.01 12.26 -14.36
CA CYS A 102 -22.51 13.59 -14.72
C CYS A 102 -24.00 13.76 -14.37
N GLU A 103 -24.83 12.72 -14.54
CA GLU A 103 -26.24 12.74 -14.12
C GLU A 103 -26.41 12.87 -12.60
N GLN A 104 -25.47 12.35 -11.81
CA GLN A 104 -25.54 12.45 -10.35
C GLN A 104 -25.09 13.83 -9.81
N SER A 105 -24.32 14.60 -10.58
CA SER A 105 -23.77 15.87 -10.11
C SER A 105 -23.49 16.87 -11.24
N ASP A 106 -24.15 18.03 -11.16
CA ASP A 106 -23.94 19.16 -12.08
C ASP A 106 -22.49 19.67 -12.08
N LEU A 107 -21.79 19.56 -10.95
CA LEU A 107 -20.38 19.97 -10.83
C LEU A 107 -19.47 19.09 -11.67
N ILE A 108 -19.71 17.78 -11.65
CA ILE A 108 -18.95 16.81 -12.45
C ILE A 108 -19.23 17.05 -13.93
N CYS A 109 -20.50 17.27 -14.28
CA CYS A 109 -20.92 17.58 -15.64
C CYS A 109 -20.23 18.85 -16.17
N THR A 110 -20.29 19.96 -15.43
CA THR A 110 -19.68 21.24 -15.83
C THR A 110 -18.16 21.14 -15.97
N TRP A 111 -17.49 20.43 -15.05
CA TRP A 111 -16.05 20.21 -15.13
C TRP A 111 -15.67 19.35 -16.34
N PHE A 112 -16.44 18.29 -16.61
CA PHE A 112 -16.21 17.41 -17.73
C PHE A 112 -16.48 18.10 -19.07
N ASP A 113 -17.54 18.91 -19.17
CA ASP A 113 -17.84 19.73 -20.34
C ASP A 113 -16.73 20.74 -20.63
N TRP A 114 -16.18 21.39 -19.59
CA TRP A 114 -15.00 22.25 -19.74
C TRP A 114 -13.80 21.46 -20.28
N TYR A 115 -13.54 20.27 -19.72
CA TYR A 115 -12.43 19.42 -20.14
C TYR A 115 -12.58 18.96 -21.60
N VAL A 116 -13.76 18.47 -21.98
CA VAL A 116 -14.06 18.05 -23.36
C VAL A 116 -14.01 19.24 -24.32
N GLY A 117 -14.46 20.42 -23.87
CA GLY A 117 -14.39 21.66 -24.62
C GLY A 117 -12.98 22.00 -25.10
N LEU A 118 -11.93 21.62 -24.36
CA LEU A 118 -10.53 21.80 -24.80
C LEU A 118 -10.13 20.98 -26.03
N TRP A 119 -10.88 19.93 -26.36
CA TRP A 119 -10.59 19.04 -27.50
C TRP A 119 -11.47 19.28 -28.72
N VAL A 120 -12.65 19.86 -28.51
CA VAL A 120 -13.66 20.10 -29.55
C VAL A 120 -13.51 21.49 -30.19
N TYR A 121 -12.93 22.45 -29.47
CA TYR A 121 -12.56 23.78 -29.97
C TYR A 121 -11.23 23.78 -30.74
#